data_AF-A0A4U3CCB4-F1
#
_entry.id   AF-A0A4U3CCB4-F1
#
_cell.length_a   1.000
_cell.length_b   1.000
_cell.length_c   1.000
_cell.angle_alpha   90.00
_cell.angle_beta   90.00
_cell.angle_gamma   90.00
#
_symmetry.space_group_name_H-M   'P 1'
#
loop_
_entity.id
_entity.type
_entity.pdbx_description
1 polymer ?
#
loop_
_entity_poly.entity_id
_entity_poly.type
_entity_poly.pdbx_seq_one_letter_code
_entity_poly.pdbx_strand_id
1 'polypeptide(L)'
;MDTERRARTPGEAAEVSLVALVSELDRCLEELVQARARAEKLLQERRAGRAWLDLVTGEARPLIVERISTVLASLSAAGHVWRRDQAAALQAEDVSINRIAALFGVTRQRISALLKE
;
A
#
# COMPACT_ATOMS: atom_id res chain seq x y z
N MET A 1 -11.76 -35.91 1.65
CA MET A 1 -10.31 -35.81 1.87
C MET A 1 -10.04 -34.40 2.34
N ASP A 2 -10.12 -34.23 3.66
CA ASP A 2 -9.84 -32.98 4.36
C ASP A 2 -8.36 -32.63 4.19
N THR A 3 -8.05 -31.71 3.26
CA THR A 3 -6.80 -30.98 3.31
C THR A 3 -6.88 -30.02 4.48
N GLU A 4 -6.38 -30.47 5.63
CA GLU A 4 -6.11 -29.66 6.80
C GLU A 4 -5.52 -28.31 6.38
N ARG A 5 -6.23 -27.25 6.72
CA ARG A 5 -5.75 -25.87 6.69
C ARG A 5 -4.64 -25.75 7.73
N ARG A 6 -3.43 -26.24 7.42
CA ARG A 6 -2.25 -26.11 8.27
C ARG A 6 -2.07 -24.61 8.53
N ALA A 7 -2.15 -24.21 9.80
CA ALA A 7 -1.95 -22.81 10.16
C ALA A 7 -0.54 -22.40 9.71
N ARG A 8 -0.46 -21.36 8.86
CA ARG A 8 0.82 -20.80 8.41
C ARG A 8 1.61 -20.30 9.61
N THR A 9 2.91 -20.56 9.61
CA THR A 9 3.83 -19.97 10.59
C THR A 9 3.90 -18.44 10.39
N PRO A 10 4.28 -17.66 11.42
CA PRO A 10 4.47 -16.22 11.27
C PRO A 10 5.44 -15.84 10.14
N GLY A 11 6.51 -16.62 9.93
CA GLY A 11 7.46 -16.43 8.83
C GLY A 11 6.82 -16.63 7.45
N GLU A 12 6.06 -17.71 7.25
CA GLU A 12 5.33 -17.96 5.99
C GLU A 12 4.26 -16.89 5.72
N ALA A 13 3.61 -16.38 6.77
CA ALA A 13 2.65 -15.29 6.64
C ALA A 13 3.34 -13.98 6.20
N ALA A 14 4.50 -13.67 6.78
CA ALA A 14 5.32 -12.52 6.40
C ALA A 14 5.80 -12.62 4.94
N GLU A 15 6.30 -13.79 4.51
CA GLU A 15 6.70 -13.99 3.11
C GLU A 15 5.53 -13.73 2.14
N VAL A 16 4.36 -14.27 2.44
CA VAL A 16 3.18 -14.09 1.59
C VAL A 16 2.72 -12.64 1.54
N SER A 17 2.70 -11.94 2.67
CA SER A 17 2.31 -10.52 2.67
C SER A 17 3.36 -9.62 2.03
N LEU A 18 4.64 -9.99 2.06
CA LEU A 18 5.69 -9.29 1.32
C LEU A 18 5.51 -9.46 -0.20
N VAL A 19 5.22 -10.68 -0.67
CA VAL A 19 4.91 -10.93 -2.09
C VAL A 19 3.67 -10.15 -2.51
N ALA A 20 2.63 -10.13 -1.66
CA ALA A 20 1.44 -9.33 -1.91
C ALA A 20 1.78 -7.83 -1.98
N LEU A 21 2.59 -7.31 -1.06
CA LEU A 21 3.02 -5.91 -1.07
C LEU A 21 3.78 -5.56 -2.37
N VAL A 22 4.70 -6.42 -2.82
CA VAL A 22 5.42 -6.23 -4.10
C VAL A 22 4.42 -6.16 -5.26
N SER A 23 3.47 -7.10 -5.31
CA SER A 23 2.45 -7.12 -6.37
C SER A 23 1.54 -5.88 -6.34
N GLU A 24 1.21 -5.38 -5.14
CA GLU A 24 0.45 -4.15 -4.94
C GLU A 24 1.24 -2.90 -5.39
N LEU A 25 2.55 -2.87 -5.13
CA LEU A 25 3.44 -1.80 -5.59
C LEU A 25 3.49 -1.74 -7.11
N ASP A 26 3.63 -2.87 -7.78
CA ASP A 26 3.64 -2.95 -9.24
C ASP A 26 2.33 -2.40 -9.84
N ARG A 27 1.19 -2.80 -9.30
CA ARG A 27 -0.11 -2.27 -9.74
C ARG A 27 -0.24 -0.76 -9.47
N CYS A 28 0.22 -0.29 -8.32
CA CYS A 28 0.20 1.14 -8.01
C CYS A 28 1.11 1.93 -8.96
N LEU A 29 2.26 1.39 -9.35
CA LEU A 29 3.14 1.99 -10.35
C LEU A 29 2.42 2.15 -11.69
N GLU A 30 1.73 1.11 -12.16
CA GLU A 30 0.94 1.18 -13.40
C GLU A 30 -0.13 2.28 -13.35
N GLU A 31 -0.86 2.38 -12.24
CA GLU A 31 -1.87 3.42 -12.01
C GLU A 31 -1.26 4.82 -12.00
N LEU A 32 -0.11 5.00 -11.34
CA LEU A 32 0.60 6.28 -11.27
C LEU A 32 1.19 6.68 -12.64
N VAL A 33 1.64 5.74 -13.46
CA VAL A 33 2.07 6.01 -14.84
C VAL A 33 0.89 6.54 -15.67
N GLN A 34 -0.29 5.93 -15.56
CA GLN A 34 -1.49 6.41 -16.25
C GLN A 34 -1.92 7.80 -15.76
N ALA A 35 -1.90 8.02 -14.44
CA ALA A 35 -2.22 9.31 -13.84
C ALA A 35 -1.25 10.40 -14.30
N ARG A 36 0.05 10.10 -14.38
CA ARG A 36 1.09 11.01 -14.88
C ARG A 36 0.83 11.39 -16.35
N ALA A 37 0.58 10.42 -17.22
CA ALA A 37 0.29 10.69 -18.63
C ALA A 37 -0.96 11.58 -18.81
N ARG A 38 -1.98 11.37 -17.96
CA ARG A 38 -3.18 12.22 -17.96
C ARG A 38 -2.88 13.64 -17.48
N ALA A 39 -2.10 13.79 -16.42
CA ALA A 39 -1.69 15.10 -15.90
C ALA A 39 -0.89 15.89 -16.96
N GLU A 40 -0.02 15.22 -17.72
CA GLU A 40 0.72 15.84 -18.82
C GLU A 40 -0.21 16.34 -19.93
N LYS A 41 -1.25 15.56 -20.28
CA LYS A 41 -2.26 16.00 -21.25
C LYS A 41 -3.03 17.23 -20.76
N LEU A 42 -3.49 17.23 -19.52
CA LEU A 42 -4.18 18.40 -18.94
C LEU A 42 -3.28 19.64 -18.94
N LEU A 43 -2.00 19.48 -18.64
CA LEU A 43 -1.01 20.56 -18.68
C LEU A 43 -0.83 21.11 -20.10
N GLN A 44 -0.79 20.25 -21.11
CA GLN A 44 -0.73 20.67 -22.52
C GLN A 44 -1.98 21.47 -22.91
N GLU A 45 -3.18 20.97 -22.60
CA GLU A 45 -4.42 21.66 -22.93
C GLU A 45 -4.56 23.00 -22.19
N ARG A 46 -4.13 23.05 -20.93
CA ARG A 46 -4.08 24.30 -20.15
C ARG A 46 -3.12 25.32 -20.78
N ARG A 47 -1.95 24.88 -21.25
CA ARG A 47 -0.97 25.72 -21.95
C ARG A 47 -1.49 26.21 -23.30
N ALA A 48 -2.37 25.45 -23.94
CA ALA A 48 -3.09 25.86 -25.15
C ALA A 48 -4.26 26.85 -24.85
N GLY A 49 -4.45 27.26 -23.60
CA GLY A 49 -5.41 28.30 -23.21
C GLY A 49 -6.77 27.81 -22.72
N ARG A 50 -7.02 26.49 -22.66
CA ARG A 50 -8.29 25.95 -22.16
C ARG A 50 -8.55 26.30 -20.70
N ALA A 51 -9.80 26.60 -20.36
CA ALA A 51 -10.21 26.92 -18.99
C ALA A 51 -10.21 25.68 -18.09
N TRP A 52 -9.93 25.86 -16.79
CA TRP A 52 -9.89 24.73 -15.85
C TRP A 52 -11.22 23.98 -15.72
N LEU A 53 -12.34 24.71 -15.78
CA LEU A 53 -13.66 24.11 -15.73
C LEU A 53 -13.85 23.12 -16.89
N ASP A 54 -13.48 23.49 -18.11
CA ASP A 54 -13.60 22.62 -19.29
C ASP A 54 -12.66 21.41 -19.18
N LEU A 55 -11.44 21.62 -18.69
CA LEU A 55 -10.44 20.56 -18.51
C LEU A 55 -10.91 19.49 -17.52
N VAL A 56 -11.40 19.90 -16.35
CA VAL A 56 -11.87 18.99 -15.30
C VAL A 56 -13.18 18.32 -15.72
N THR A 57 -14.08 19.05 -16.37
CA THR A 57 -15.37 18.49 -16.81
C THR A 57 -15.22 17.53 -17.98
N GLY A 58 -14.23 17.78 -18.86
CA GLY A 58 -13.88 16.89 -19.97
C GLY A 58 -12.91 15.76 -19.60
N GLU A 59 -12.45 15.69 -18.35
CA GLU A 59 -11.51 14.65 -17.92
C GLU A 59 -12.19 13.26 -17.91
N ALA A 60 -11.56 12.29 -18.57
CA ALA A 60 -12.04 10.91 -18.58
C ALA A 60 -11.90 10.28 -17.19
N ARG A 61 -13.00 9.69 -16.70
CA ARG A 61 -13.05 8.99 -15.41
C ARG A 61 -12.20 7.70 -15.40
N PRO A 62 -11.71 7.27 -14.23
CA PRO A 62 -11.62 8.04 -12.99
C PRO A 62 -10.64 9.22 -13.15
N LEU A 63 -10.95 10.32 -12.45
CA LEU A 63 -10.10 11.51 -12.41
C LEU A 63 -8.73 11.18 -11.84
N ILE A 64 -7.71 11.96 -12.16
CA ILE A 64 -6.36 11.83 -11.58
C ILE A 64 -6.42 11.77 -10.04
N VAL A 65 -7.21 12.65 -9.43
CA VAL A 65 -7.36 12.71 -7.95
C VAL A 65 -7.99 11.45 -7.37
N GLU A 66 -8.92 10.83 -8.10
CA GLU A 66 -9.56 9.58 -7.69
C GLU A 66 -8.55 8.44 -7.76
N ARG A 67 -7.76 8.37 -8.84
CA ARG A 67 -6.68 7.38 -8.99
C ARG A 67 -5.63 7.49 -7.89
N ILE A 68 -5.16 8.71 -7.60
CA ILE A 68 -4.22 8.95 -6.50
C ILE A 68 -4.79 8.48 -5.17
N SER A 69 -6.07 8.78 -4.91
CA SER A 69 -6.74 8.37 -3.68
C SER A 69 -6.84 6.84 -3.57
N THR A 70 -7.16 6.16 -4.68
CA THR A 70 -7.18 4.69 -4.74
C THR A 70 -5.79 4.11 -4.48
N VAL A 71 -4.74 4.63 -5.12
CA VAL A 71 -3.36 4.18 -4.89
C VAL A 71 -2.95 4.33 -3.43
N LEU A 72 -3.22 5.49 -2.81
CA LEU A 72 -2.90 5.72 -1.40
C LEU A 72 -3.65 4.75 -0.48
N ALA A 73 -4.92 4.46 -0.77
CA ALA A 73 -5.71 3.51 0.01
C ALA A 73 -5.15 2.08 -0.12
N SER A 74 -4.82 1.63 -1.33
CA SER A 74 -4.25 0.31 -1.58
C SER A 74 -2.89 0.13 -0.89
N LEU A 75 -1.99 1.12 -1.02
CA LEU A 75 -0.68 1.07 -0.36
C LEU A 75 -0.80 1.09 1.17
N SER A 76 -1.73 1.87 1.72
CA SER A 76 -1.99 1.89 3.16
C SER A 76 -2.45 0.52 3.67
N ALA A 77 -3.38 -0.12 2.96
CA ALA A 77 -3.89 -1.45 3.30
C ALA A 77 -2.79 -2.52 3.22
N ALA A 78 -2.08 -2.61 2.08
CA ALA A 78 -1.01 -3.58 1.88
C ALA A 78 0.13 -3.40 2.88
N GLY A 79 0.54 -2.15 3.13
CA GLY A 79 1.58 -1.82 4.11
C GLY A 79 1.16 -2.12 5.55
N HIS A 80 -0.13 -2.03 5.89
CA HIS A 80 -0.63 -2.43 7.21
C HIS A 80 -0.48 -3.94 7.43
N VAL A 81 -0.95 -4.75 6.46
CA VAL A 81 -0.84 -6.21 6.51
C VAL A 81 0.63 -6.63 6.64
N TRP A 82 1.50 -6.08 5.79
CA TRP A 82 2.93 -6.37 5.82
C TRP A 82 3.56 -6.05 7.18
N ARG A 83 3.33 -4.85 7.73
CA ARG A 83 3.91 -4.46 9.03
C ARG A 83 3.49 -5.40 10.15
N ARG A 84 2.23 -5.84 10.15
CA ARG A 84 1.70 -6.77 11.14
C ARG A 84 2.41 -8.12 11.05
N ASP A 85 2.46 -8.70 9.85
CA ASP A 85 3.03 -10.03 9.64
C ASP A 85 4.54 -10.03 9.87
N GLN A 86 5.25 -8.98 9.45
CA GLN A 86 6.67 -8.79 9.73
C GLN A 86 6.95 -8.69 11.23
N ALA A 87 6.13 -7.92 11.97
CA ALA A 87 6.27 -7.81 13.42
C ALA A 87 6.03 -9.16 14.12
N ALA A 88 5.04 -9.94 13.66
CA ALA A 88 4.76 -11.27 14.19
C ALA A 88 5.89 -12.27 13.90
N ALA A 89 6.47 -12.23 12.69
CA ALA A 89 7.63 -13.04 12.34
C ALA A 89 8.84 -12.72 13.25
N LEU A 90 9.16 -11.43 13.42
CA LEU A 90 10.24 -11.00 14.32
C LEU A 90 10.00 -11.42 15.78
N GLN A 91 8.75 -11.36 16.25
CA GLN A 91 8.43 -11.83 17.59
C GLN A 91 8.62 -13.35 17.73
N ALA A 92 8.28 -14.12 16.69
CA ALA A 92 8.52 -15.57 16.66
C ALA A 92 10.01 -15.93 16.60
N GLU A 93 10.86 -15.00 16.16
CA GLU A 93 12.32 -15.07 16.19
C GLU A 93 12.91 -14.51 17.51
N ASP A 94 12.12 -14.45 18.59
CA ASP A 94 12.50 -13.96 19.92
C ASP A 94 12.96 -12.48 19.97
N VAL A 95 12.67 -11.69 18.93
CA VAL A 95 12.98 -10.26 18.93
C VAL A 95 12.00 -9.53 19.85
N SER A 96 12.52 -8.86 20.88
CA SER A 96 11.68 -8.13 21.85
C SER A 96 10.87 -7.02 21.19
N ILE A 97 9.66 -6.76 21.70
CA ILE A 97 8.77 -5.68 21.24
C ILE A 97 9.48 -4.31 21.23
N ASN A 98 10.34 -4.03 22.21
CA ASN A 98 11.10 -2.78 22.27
C ASN A 98 12.08 -2.66 21.09
N ARG A 99 12.73 -3.77 20.71
CA ARG A 99 13.64 -3.79 19.58
C ARG A 99 12.88 -3.66 18.26
N ILE A 100 11.74 -4.35 18.10
CA ILE A 100 10.87 -4.21 16.93
C ILE A 100 10.40 -2.75 16.79
N ALA A 101 9.94 -2.13 17.89
CA ALA A 101 9.50 -0.73 17.88
C ALA A 101 10.61 0.23 17.42
N ALA A 102 11.84 0.03 17.90
CA ALA A 102 13.00 0.81 17.46
C ALA A 102 13.33 0.59 15.98
N LEU A 103 13.27 -0.66 15.47
CA LEU A 103 13.51 -0.97 14.05
C LEU A 103 12.45 -0.32 13.14
N PHE A 104 11.21 -0.28 13.59
CA PHE A 104 10.08 0.27 12.83
C PHE A 104 9.95 1.79 12.98
N GLY A 105 10.73 2.41 13.87
CA GLY A 105 10.64 3.85 14.15
C GLY A 105 9.30 4.26 14.79
N VAL A 106 8.65 3.34 15.53
CA VAL A 106 7.35 3.58 16.17
C VAL A 106 7.41 3.29 17.67
N THR A 107 6.35 3.63 18.39
CA THR A 107 6.26 3.37 19.83
C THR A 107 6.04 1.88 20.13
N ARG A 108 6.42 1.45 21.33
CA ARG A 108 6.12 0.11 21.86
C ARG A 108 4.62 -0.22 21.79
N GLN A 109 3.77 0.76 22.14
CA GLN A 109 2.32 0.60 22.11
C GLN A 109 1.80 0.29 20.70
N ARG A 110 2.39 0.92 19.67
CA ARG A 110 2.01 0.67 18.28
C ARG A 110 2.32 -0.77 17.86
N ILE A 111 3.49 -1.30 18.23
CA ILE A 111 3.84 -2.70 17.95
C ILE A 111 2.94 -3.66 18.74
N SER A 112 2.71 -3.38 20.02
CA SER A 112 1.80 -4.20 20.84
C SER A 112 0.37 -4.23 20.27
N ALA A 113 -0.10 -3.15 19.64
CA ALA A 113 -1.40 -3.13 18.97
C ALA A 113 -1.39 -4.02 17.72
N LEU A 114 -0.37 -3.89 16.87
CA LEU A 114 -0.21 -4.71 15.66
C LEU A 114 -0.20 -6.21 15.99
N LEU A 115 0.49 -6.63 17.05
CA LEU A 115 0.60 -8.03 17.43
C LEU A 115 -0.67 -8.63 18.07
N LYS A 116 -1.69 -7.80 18.36
CA LYS A 116 -2.96 -8.24 18.96
C LYS A 116 -4.11 -8.34 17.95
N GLU A 117 -3.90 -7.85 16.73
CA GLU A 117 -4.88 -7.86 15.62
C GLU A 117 -4.93 -9.20 14.90
#